data_AF-A0A6N1N6T1-F1
#
_entry.id   AF-A0A6N1N6T1-F1
#
_cell.length_a   1.000
_cell.length_b   1.000
_cell.length_c   1.000
_cell.angle_alpha   90.00
_cell.angle_beta   90.00
_cell.angle_gamma   90.00
#
_symmetry.space_group_name_H-M   'P 1'
#
loop_
_entity.id
_entity.type
_entity.pdbx_description
1 polymer ?
#
loop_
_entity_poly.entity_id
_entity_poly.type
_entity_poly.pdbx_seq_one_letter_code
_entity_poly.pdbx_strand_id
1 'polypeptide(L)'
;MAELCHLRDCDIEHFIYCLEEHQAHISMPKIDLKNIENNKRFILFANNTMQNNLRSRILEDISNPVYKFFYMLFTYEEYFNRPRSLEEIYKRFSNVHMKFDSHFNFAENDFYIWANSHIYKSEEYKRLRVNLLNSTNPEININSIFDQLYDLDINVHYALRKKISNAWYQKRHRDDKKVKKPGFYALTVKAKEALASLARKKNLSEDKVLEELINQAYVKECNPLTGEFPY
;
A
#
# COMPACT_ATOMS: atom_id res chain seq x y z
N MET A 1 -55.48 38.20 17.48
CA MET A 1 -54.05 38.50 17.29
C MET A 1 -53.32 37.85 18.46
N ALA A 2 -53.10 36.53 18.37
CA ALA A 2 -52.55 35.74 19.46
C ALA A 2 -51.04 35.56 19.25
N GLU A 3 -50.28 36.04 20.23
CA GLU A 3 -48.94 35.66 20.69
C GLU A 3 -48.07 34.85 19.72
N LEU A 4 -47.29 35.57 18.90
CA LEU A 4 -45.98 35.13 18.43
C LEU A 4 -44.93 35.77 19.34
N CYS A 5 -44.81 35.30 20.58
CA CYS A 5 -43.72 35.68 21.48
C CYS A 5 -43.15 34.42 22.12
N HIS A 6 -41.82 34.30 22.02
CA HIS A 6 -40.94 33.25 22.58
C HIS A 6 -40.59 32.06 21.69
N LEU A 7 -40.28 32.30 20.40
CA LEU A 7 -39.32 31.43 19.71
C LEU A 7 -37.92 31.97 20.01
N ARG A 8 -37.14 31.23 20.82
CA ARG A 8 -35.73 31.57 21.05
C ARG A 8 -34.92 31.05 19.87
N ASP A 9 -33.77 31.65 19.60
CA ASP A 9 -32.89 31.21 18.51
C ASP A 9 -32.52 29.72 18.64
N CYS A 10 -32.38 29.20 19.87
CA CYS A 10 -32.14 27.78 20.12
C CYS A 10 -33.32 26.88 19.69
N ASP A 11 -34.55 27.38 19.74
CA ASP A 11 -35.74 26.63 19.32
C ASP A 11 -35.80 26.57 17.78
N ILE A 12 -35.30 27.63 17.10
CA ILE A 12 -35.13 27.66 15.64
C ILE A 12 -33.99 26.72 15.22
N GLU A 13 -32.84 26.77 15.89
CA GLU A 13 -31.71 25.85 15.64
C GLU A 13 -32.09 24.39 15.87
N HIS A 14 -32.83 24.10 16.95
CA HIS A 14 -33.34 22.76 17.22
C HIS A 14 -34.33 22.29 16.16
N PHE A 15 -35.23 23.17 15.71
CA PHE A 15 -36.17 22.84 14.64
C PHE A 15 -35.46 22.57 13.31
N ILE A 16 -34.46 23.37 12.94
CA ILE A 16 -33.61 23.13 11.76
C ILE A 16 -32.90 21.78 11.90
N TYR A 17 -32.32 21.48 13.06
CA TYR A 17 -31.70 20.18 13.34
C TYR A 17 -32.68 19.01 13.18
N CYS A 18 -33.89 19.13 13.72
CA CYS A 18 -34.93 18.10 13.58
C CYS A 18 -35.38 17.92 12.12
N LEU A 19 -35.57 19.01 11.37
CA LEU A 19 -35.89 18.93 9.94
C LEU A 19 -34.76 18.29 9.14
N GLU A 20 -33.53 18.61 9.48
CA GLU A 20 -32.32 18.03 8.90
C GLU A 20 -32.20 16.52 9.17
N GLU A 21 -32.49 16.08 10.39
CA GLU A 21 -32.56 14.65 10.74
C GLU A 21 -33.74 13.98 10.03
N HIS A 22 -34.91 14.60 9.99
CA HIS A 22 -36.08 14.03 9.32
C HIS A 22 -35.87 13.90 7.81
N GLN A 23 -35.25 14.90 7.18
CA GLN A 23 -34.81 14.83 5.79
C GLN A 23 -33.78 13.71 5.58
N ALA A 24 -32.86 13.50 6.55
CA ALA A 24 -31.90 12.40 6.50
C ALA A 24 -32.56 11.02 6.69
N HIS A 25 -33.63 10.93 7.47
CA HIS A 25 -34.43 9.70 7.59
C HIS A 25 -35.23 9.38 6.31
N ILE A 26 -35.75 10.41 5.64
CA ILE A 26 -36.52 10.27 4.40
C ILE A 26 -35.60 9.99 3.21
N SER A 27 -34.41 10.57 3.21
CA SER A 27 -33.37 10.30 2.21
C SER A 27 -32.56 9.10 2.68
N MET A 28 -32.93 7.90 2.24
CA MET A 28 -31.99 6.76 2.15
C MET A 28 -30.61 7.29 1.73
N PRO A 29 -29.49 6.76 2.29
CA PRO A 29 -28.16 7.30 2.06
C PRO A 29 -28.00 7.54 0.56
N LYS A 30 -27.53 8.73 0.15
CA LYS A 30 -27.32 9.06 -1.27
C LYS A 30 -26.32 8.12 -1.98
N ILE A 31 -25.79 7.15 -1.24
CA ILE A 31 -24.82 6.17 -1.65
C ILE A 31 -25.55 4.90 -2.08
N ASP A 32 -25.42 4.56 -3.35
CA ASP A 32 -25.92 3.31 -3.89
C ASP A 32 -25.19 2.11 -3.24
N LEU A 33 -25.92 1.35 -2.43
CA LEU A 33 -25.41 0.19 -1.70
C LEU A 33 -24.88 -0.91 -2.64
N LYS A 34 -25.37 -1.00 -3.88
CA LYS A 34 -24.83 -1.96 -4.87
C LYS A 34 -23.43 -1.55 -5.33
N ASN A 35 -23.15 -0.26 -5.42
CA ASN A 35 -21.82 0.24 -5.76
C ASN A 35 -20.84 0.07 -4.60
N ILE A 36 -21.32 0.17 -3.36
CA ILE A 36 -20.54 -0.10 -2.14
C ILE A 36 -20.09 -1.56 -2.07
N GLU A 37 -20.99 -2.52 -2.37
CA GLU A 37 -20.70 -3.96 -2.24
C GLU A 37 -19.44 -4.37 -3.01
N ASN A 38 -19.21 -3.76 -4.17
CA ASN A 38 -18.06 -4.03 -5.02
C ASN A 38 -16.79 -3.29 -4.58
N ASN A 39 -16.92 -2.23 -3.78
CA ASN A 39 -15.79 -1.46 -3.27
C ASN A 39 -15.23 -2.09 -1.98
N LYS A 40 -14.40 -3.11 -2.17
CA LYS A 40 -13.76 -3.84 -1.06
C LYS A 40 -12.99 -2.90 -0.13
N ARG A 41 -12.19 -1.96 -0.64
CA ARG A 41 -11.42 -1.03 0.21
C ARG A 41 -12.33 -0.17 1.08
N PHE A 42 -13.42 0.35 0.52
CA PHE A 42 -14.40 1.10 1.32
C PHE A 42 -15.04 0.22 2.40
N ILE A 43 -15.44 -1.01 2.08
CA ILE A 43 -16.03 -1.93 3.09
C ILE A 43 -15.06 -2.19 4.23
N LEU A 44 -13.78 -2.42 3.92
CA LEU A 44 -12.75 -2.60 4.95
C LEU A 44 -12.56 -1.32 5.78
N PHE A 45 -12.59 -0.16 5.13
CA PHE A 45 -12.48 1.14 5.78
C PHE A 45 -13.64 1.43 6.73
N ALA A 46 -14.86 1.22 6.25
CA ALA A 46 -16.08 1.39 7.01
C ALA A 46 -16.14 0.43 8.18
N ASN A 47 -15.82 -0.85 7.96
CA ASN A 47 -15.79 -1.84 9.04
C ASN A 47 -14.87 -1.46 10.19
N ASN A 48 -13.64 -1.00 9.89
CA ASN A 48 -12.69 -0.61 10.92
C ASN A 48 -13.22 0.60 11.71
N THR A 49 -13.71 1.62 11.00
CA THR A 49 -14.27 2.84 11.61
C THR A 49 -15.48 2.52 12.49
N MET A 50 -16.44 1.75 11.95
CA MET A 50 -17.66 1.41 12.64
C MET A 50 -17.40 0.52 13.86
N GLN A 51 -16.53 -0.49 13.72
CA GLN A 51 -16.18 -1.37 14.83
C GLN A 51 -15.46 -0.62 15.96
N ASN A 52 -14.55 0.31 15.64
CA ASN A 52 -13.87 1.12 16.66
C ASN A 52 -14.84 2.05 17.41
N ASN A 53 -15.87 2.54 16.73
CA ASN A 53 -16.93 3.36 17.33
C ASN A 53 -17.86 2.52 18.22
N LEU A 54 -18.32 1.37 17.73
CA LEU A 54 -19.28 0.52 18.44
C LEU A 54 -18.66 -0.31 19.57
N ARG A 55 -17.38 -0.67 19.44
CA ARG A 55 -16.61 -1.49 20.41
C ARG A 55 -17.30 -2.81 20.81
N SER A 56 -18.14 -3.35 19.92
CA SER A 56 -18.89 -4.59 20.16
C SER A 56 -18.05 -5.83 19.86
N ARG A 57 -17.98 -6.75 20.83
CA ARG A 57 -17.24 -8.03 20.69
C ARG A 57 -17.90 -8.99 19.71
N ILE A 58 -19.23 -8.93 19.56
CA ILE A 58 -19.98 -9.78 18.61
C ILE A 58 -19.48 -9.56 17.17
N LEU A 59 -18.98 -8.36 16.89
CA LEU A 59 -18.45 -8.01 15.57
C LEU A 59 -17.12 -8.74 15.27
N GLU A 60 -16.39 -9.22 16.27
CA GLU A 60 -15.15 -9.97 16.09
C GLU A 60 -15.41 -11.36 15.49
N ASP A 61 -16.59 -11.93 15.75
CA ASP A 61 -16.99 -13.26 15.28
C ASP A 61 -17.48 -13.26 13.82
N ILE A 62 -17.82 -12.09 13.25
CA ILE A 62 -18.27 -11.97 11.87
C ILE A 62 -17.07 -11.89 10.93
N SER A 63 -16.72 -13.02 10.32
CA SER A 63 -15.54 -13.15 9.46
C SER A 63 -15.67 -12.46 8.09
N ASN A 64 -16.86 -12.47 7.49
CA ASN A 64 -17.08 -11.88 6.17
C ASN A 64 -17.22 -10.34 6.28
N PRO A 65 -16.33 -9.55 5.66
CA PRO A 65 -16.36 -8.08 5.79
C PRO A 65 -17.63 -7.44 5.20
N VAL A 66 -18.19 -7.98 4.12
CA VAL A 66 -19.41 -7.47 3.49
C VAL A 66 -20.58 -7.68 4.44
N TYR A 67 -20.73 -8.88 4.98
CA TYR A 67 -21.80 -9.19 5.93
C TYR A 67 -21.67 -8.41 7.22
N LYS A 68 -20.44 -8.25 7.72
CA LYS A 68 -20.16 -7.43 8.90
C LYS A 68 -20.60 -5.99 8.71
N PHE A 69 -20.27 -5.40 7.56
CA PHE A 69 -20.66 -4.04 7.22
C PHE A 69 -22.18 -3.89 7.20
N PHE A 70 -22.89 -4.75 6.45
CA PHE A 70 -24.35 -4.68 6.38
C PHE A 70 -25.01 -4.98 7.73
N TYR A 71 -24.47 -5.92 8.50
CA TYR A 71 -24.94 -6.19 9.85
C TYR A 71 -24.85 -4.93 10.72
N MET A 72 -23.70 -4.26 10.75
CA MET A 72 -23.55 -3.01 11.51
C MET A 72 -24.50 -1.92 11.01
N LEU A 73 -24.64 -1.78 9.70
CA LEU A 73 -25.48 -0.77 9.07
C LEU A 73 -26.97 -0.95 9.41
N PHE A 74 -27.46 -2.18 9.48
CA PHE A 74 -28.89 -2.47 9.66
C PHE A 74 -29.30 -2.83 11.09
N THR A 75 -28.35 -3.06 12.02
CA THR A 75 -28.68 -3.50 13.39
C THR A 75 -28.28 -2.53 14.48
N TYR A 76 -27.35 -1.61 14.25
CA TYR A 76 -26.92 -0.63 15.26
C TYR A 76 -27.58 0.72 15.00
N GLU A 77 -28.21 1.28 16.04
CA GLU A 77 -28.97 2.53 15.96
C GLU A 77 -28.14 3.71 15.43
N GLU A 78 -26.84 3.75 15.75
CA GLU A 78 -25.90 4.78 15.32
C GLU A 78 -25.74 4.88 13.80
N TYR A 79 -26.09 3.82 13.07
CA TYR A 79 -26.00 3.76 11.61
C TYR A 79 -27.37 3.55 10.97
N PHE A 80 -28.24 2.74 11.58
CA PHE A 80 -29.58 2.47 11.08
C PHE A 80 -30.48 3.71 11.19
N ASN A 81 -30.49 4.37 12.35
CA ASN A 81 -31.30 5.57 12.56
C ASN A 81 -30.60 6.86 12.10
N ARG A 82 -29.31 6.81 11.78
CA ARG A 82 -28.55 8.01 11.36
C ARG A 82 -27.81 7.78 10.05
N PRO A 83 -28.49 7.92 8.89
CA PRO A 83 -27.88 7.71 7.58
C PRO A 83 -26.65 8.59 7.32
N ARG A 84 -26.61 9.80 7.91
CA ARG A 84 -25.47 10.73 7.85
C ARG A 84 -24.17 10.10 8.38
N SER A 85 -24.24 9.22 9.37
CA SER A 85 -23.06 8.53 9.92
C SER A 85 -22.32 7.74 8.83
N LEU A 86 -23.07 7.06 7.95
CA LEU A 86 -22.47 6.33 6.82
C LEU A 86 -21.92 7.30 5.77
N GLU A 87 -22.64 8.38 5.49
CA GLU A 87 -22.20 9.40 4.52
C GLU A 87 -20.89 10.07 4.95
N GLU A 88 -20.71 10.33 6.25
CA GLU A 88 -19.45 10.87 6.80
C GLU A 88 -18.29 9.90 6.62
N ILE A 89 -18.51 8.61 6.90
CA ILE A 89 -17.50 7.56 6.69
C ILE A 89 -17.14 7.47 5.20
N TYR A 90 -18.14 7.50 4.31
CA TYR A 90 -17.92 7.50 2.88
C TYR A 90 -17.14 8.72 2.41
N LYS A 91 -17.50 9.92 2.87
CA LYS A 91 -16.79 11.17 2.55
C LYS A 91 -15.33 11.13 3.00
N ARG A 92 -15.06 10.63 4.21
CA ARG A 92 -13.69 10.42 4.72
C ARG A 92 -12.92 9.49 3.79
N PHE A 93 -13.49 8.32 3.47
CA PHE A 93 -12.87 7.38 2.54
C PHE A 93 -12.62 8.00 1.16
N SER A 94 -13.61 8.70 0.57
CA SER A 94 -13.47 9.37 -0.71
C SER A 94 -12.33 10.38 -0.72
N ASN A 95 -12.16 11.16 0.36
CA ASN A 95 -11.04 12.10 0.48
C ASN A 95 -9.69 11.38 0.49
N VAL A 96 -9.58 10.26 1.23
CA VAL A 96 -8.37 9.44 1.23
C VAL A 96 -8.10 8.85 -0.15
N HIS A 97 -9.14 8.26 -0.77
CA HIS A 97 -9.03 7.58 -2.06
C HIS A 97 -8.74 8.54 -3.21
N MET A 98 -9.29 9.76 -3.20
CA MET A 98 -8.94 10.80 -4.17
C MET A 98 -7.45 11.17 -4.12
N LYS A 99 -6.85 11.16 -2.92
CA LYS A 99 -5.43 11.44 -2.73
C LYS A 99 -4.56 10.21 -3.02
N PHE A 100 -5.08 9.03 -2.70
CA PHE A 100 -4.38 7.74 -2.78
C PHE A 100 -5.29 6.65 -3.33
N ASP A 101 -5.49 6.69 -4.65
CA ASP A 101 -6.04 5.54 -5.37
C ASP A 101 -5.11 4.32 -5.22
N SER A 102 -3.80 4.56 -5.12
CA SER A 102 -2.86 3.63 -4.49
C SER A 102 -1.90 4.38 -3.57
N HIS A 103 -1.56 3.77 -2.45
CA HIS A 103 -0.56 4.30 -1.52
C HIS A 103 0.87 4.06 -2.00
N PHE A 104 1.10 3.29 -3.07
CA PHE A 104 2.45 3.00 -3.56
C PHE A 104 2.50 3.01 -5.09
N ASN A 105 2.96 4.12 -5.66
CA ASN A 105 2.94 4.35 -7.13
C ASN A 105 3.93 3.47 -7.93
N PHE A 106 4.86 2.79 -7.25
CA PHE A 106 5.84 1.88 -7.86
C PHE A 106 5.47 0.40 -7.64
N ALA A 107 4.31 0.13 -7.04
CA ALA A 107 3.96 -1.20 -6.57
C ALA A 107 3.53 -2.12 -7.71
N GLU A 108 4.36 -3.11 -7.99
CA GLU A 108 4.00 -4.31 -8.74
C GLU A 108 3.37 -5.34 -7.79
N ASN A 109 2.70 -6.38 -8.31
CA ASN A 109 2.02 -7.40 -7.49
C ASN A 109 2.97 -8.03 -6.43
N ASP A 110 4.23 -8.22 -6.80
CA ASP A 110 5.30 -8.74 -5.92
C ASP A 110 5.57 -7.85 -4.70
N PHE A 111 5.45 -6.53 -4.84
CA PHE A 111 5.59 -5.60 -3.72
C PHE A 111 4.50 -5.86 -2.67
N TYR A 112 3.24 -5.98 -3.09
CA TYR A 112 2.13 -6.15 -2.15
C TYR A 112 2.17 -7.50 -1.45
N ILE A 113 2.53 -8.58 -2.17
CA ILE A 113 2.75 -9.90 -1.57
C ILE A 113 3.85 -9.82 -0.51
N TRP A 114 4.98 -9.19 -0.84
CA TRP A 114 6.08 -9.02 0.10
C TRP A 114 5.69 -8.13 1.29
N ALA A 115 5.06 -6.99 1.05
CA ALA A 115 4.69 -6.03 2.09
C ALA A 115 3.71 -6.65 3.08
N ASN A 116 2.71 -7.40 2.57
CA ASN A 116 1.75 -8.12 3.40
C ASN A 116 2.46 -9.14 4.30
N SER A 117 3.42 -9.91 3.75
CA SER A 117 4.24 -10.83 4.53
C SER A 117 5.16 -10.12 5.53
N HIS A 118 5.77 -9.00 5.14
CA HIS A 118 6.69 -8.22 5.96
C HIS A 118 6.00 -7.62 7.18
N ILE A 119 4.78 -7.10 7.00
CA ILE A 119 3.94 -6.59 8.09
C ILE A 119 3.51 -7.71 9.04
N TYR A 120 3.14 -8.87 8.51
CA TYR A 120 2.69 -10.00 9.33
C TYR A 120 3.82 -10.66 10.14
N LYS A 121 5.04 -10.68 9.60
CA LYS A 121 6.19 -11.31 10.27
C LYS A 121 6.89 -10.39 11.28
N SER A 122 6.81 -9.08 11.11
CA SER A 122 7.51 -8.14 11.98
C SER A 122 6.68 -7.80 13.22
N GLU A 123 7.22 -8.03 14.42
CA GLU A 123 6.54 -7.72 15.69
C GLU A 123 6.28 -6.23 15.87
N GLU A 124 7.12 -5.38 15.24
CA GLU A 124 6.93 -3.94 15.19
C GLU A 124 5.55 -3.55 14.64
N TYR A 125 5.05 -4.32 13.66
CA TYR A 125 3.81 -4.02 12.96
C TYR A 125 2.61 -4.80 13.48
N LYS A 126 2.72 -5.45 14.65
CA LYS A 126 1.64 -6.26 15.22
C LYS A 126 0.32 -5.50 15.38
N ARG A 127 0.37 -4.21 15.73
CA ARG A 127 -0.81 -3.34 15.82
C ARG A 127 -1.53 -3.15 14.48
N LEU A 128 -0.80 -3.19 13.38
CA LEU A 128 -1.36 -3.07 12.03
C LEU A 128 -2.03 -4.37 11.56
N ARG A 129 -1.62 -5.53 12.12
CA ARG A 129 -2.21 -6.84 11.80
C ARG A 129 -3.68 -6.94 12.18
N VAL A 130 -4.11 -6.22 13.21
CA VAL A 130 -5.52 -6.18 13.62
C VAL A 130 -6.38 -5.48 12.56
N ASN A 131 -5.81 -4.53 11.82
CA ASN A 131 -6.49 -3.81 10.74
C ASN A 131 -6.44 -4.55 9.39
N LEU A 132 -5.64 -5.62 9.30
CA LEU A 132 -5.56 -6.50 8.15
C LEU A 132 -6.75 -7.47 8.18
N LEU A 133 -7.86 -7.05 7.60
CA LEU A 133 -8.99 -7.94 7.34
C LEU A 133 -8.53 -9.08 6.42
N ASN A 134 -9.14 -10.26 6.59
CA ASN A 134 -8.84 -11.52 5.88
C ASN A 134 -9.18 -11.47 4.37
N SER A 135 -8.81 -10.41 3.65
CA SER A 135 -8.88 -10.39 2.20
C SER A 135 -7.73 -11.23 1.65
N THR A 136 -8.04 -12.12 0.70
CA THR A 136 -7.06 -12.93 -0.02
C THR A 136 -6.19 -12.10 -0.98
N ASN A 137 -6.49 -10.81 -1.16
CA ASN A 137 -5.76 -9.92 -2.05
C ASN A 137 -4.78 -9.02 -1.24
N PRO A 138 -3.46 -9.25 -1.37
CA PRO A 138 -2.45 -8.46 -0.67
C PRO A 138 -2.48 -6.96 -0.99
N GLU A 139 -2.86 -6.58 -2.20
CA GLU A 139 -2.92 -5.17 -2.59
C GLU A 139 -4.04 -4.44 -1.85
N ILE A 140 -5.23 -5.04 -1.79
CA ILE A 140 -6.37 -4.49 -1.05
C ILE A 140 -6.02 -4.37 0.43
N ASN A 141 -5.37 -5.39 0.99
CA ASN A 141 -4.93 -5.41 2.38
C ASN A 141 -4.00 -4.24 2.71
N ILE A 142 -2.91 -4.11 1.95
CA ILE A 142 -1.93 -3.05 2.18
C ILE A 142 -2.58 -1.67 2.00
N ASN A 143 -3.30 -1.44 0.91
CA ASN A 143 -3.93 -0.15 0.69
C ASN A 143 -4.95 0.19 1.79
N SER A 144 -5.71 -0.79 2.27
CA SER A 144 -6.69 -0.56 3.36
C SER A 144 -6.03 -0.20 4.68
N ILE A 145 -4.88 -0.78 5.02
CA ILE A 145 -4.10 -0.36 6.21
C ILE A 145 -3.70 1.11 6.07
N PHE A 146 -3.16 1.48 4.92
CA PHE A 146 -2.69 2.84 4.70
C PHE A 146 -3.85 3.85 4.55
N ASP A 147 -5.03 3.41 4.11
CA ASP A 147 -6.24 4.23 4.17
C ASP A 147 -6.58 4.58 5.61
N GLN A 148 -6.61 3.58 6.49
CA GLN A 148 -6.87 3.75 7.92
C GLN A 148 -5.80 4.63 8.58
N LEU A 149 -4.52 4.38 8.31
CA LEU A 149 -3.45 5.18 8.89
C LEU A 149 -3.52 6.64 8.45
N TYR A 150 -3.83 6.91 7.18
CA TYR A 150 -3.92 8.27 6.69
C TYR A 150 -5.06 9.05 7.36
N ASP A 151 -6.20 8.38 7.54
CA ASP A 151 -7.37 8.97 8.18
C ASP A 151 -7.17 9.16 9.71
N LEU A 152 -6.44 8.27 10.38
CA LEU A 152 -6.15 8.37 11.82
C LEU A 152 -5.02 9.36 12.14
N ASP A 153 -3.88 9.24 11.45
CA ASP A 153 -2.70 10.07 11.67
C ASP A 153 -1.84 10.17 10.41
N ILE A 154 -1.94 11.32 9.75
CA ILE A 154 -1.22 11.65 8.52
C ILE A 154 0.30 11.54 8.69
N ASN A 155 0.85 11.88 9.86
CA ASN A 155 2.30 11.83 10.09
C ASN A 155 2.79 10.38 10.20
N VAL A 156 2.07 9.55 10.97
CA VAL A 156 2.36 8.12 11.09
C VAL A 156 2.23 7.43 9.73
N HIS A 157 1.20 7.79 8.95
CA HIS A 157 1.03 7.31 7.59
C HIS A 157 2.26 7.56 6.72
N TYR A 158 2.68 8.82 6.59
CA TYR A 158 3.81 9.17 5.73
C TYR A 158 5.13 8.53 6.21
N ALA A 159 5.36 8.51 7.53
CA ALA A 159 6.53 7.90 8.11
C ALA A 159 6.60 6.39 7.81
N LEU A 160 5.51 5.66 8.05
CA LEU A 160 5.46 4.23 7.81
C LEU A 160 5.52 3.90 6.31
N ARG A 161 4.82 4.66 5.47
CA ARG A 161 4.85 4.49 4.01
C ARG A 161 6.28 4.62 3.48
N LYS A 162 7.02 5.63 3.94
CA LYS A 162 8.43 5.82 3.59
C LYS A 162 9.30 4.66 4.10
N LYS A 163 9.06 4.19 5.33
CA LYS A 163 9.80 3.06 5.91
C LYS A 163 9.61 1.77 5.10
N ILE A 164 8.37 1.42 4.76
CA ILE A 164 8.05 0.25 3.94
C ILE A 164 8.65 0.37 2.54
N SER A 165 8.54 1.55 1.91
CA SER A 165 9.15 1.81 0.58
C SER A 165 10.66 1.60 0.62
N ASN A 166 11.35 2.16 1.62
CA ASN A 166 12.80 2.01 1.77
C ASN A 166 13.20 0.55 2.01
N ALA A 167 12.46 -0.17 2.86
CA ALA A 167 12.71 -1.59 3.11
C ALA A 167 12.54 -2.43 1.83
N TRP A 168 11.54 -2.10 1.00
CA TRP A 168 11.37 -2.73 -0.31
C TRP A 168 12.55 -2.45 -1.25
N TYR A 169 12.96 -1.19 -1.41
CA TYR A 169 14.12 -0.84 -2.24
C TYR A 169 15.39 -1.55 -1.79
N GLN A 170 15.61 -1.64 -0.47
CA GLN A 170 16.74 -2.38 0.07
C GLN A 170 16.66 -3.88 -0.24
N LYS A 171 15.48 -4.49 -0.14
CA LYS A 171 15.28 -5.88 -0.54
C LYS A 171 15.61 -6.06 -2.03
N ARG A 172 15.00 -5.25 -2.90
CA ARG A 172 15.21 -5.33 -4.36
C ARG A 172 16.70 -5.20 -4.70
N HIS A 173 17.38 -4.23 -4.12
CA HIS A 173 18.83 -4.05 -4.31
C HIS A 173 19.68 -5.20 -3.75
N ARG A 174 19.25 -5.88 -2.68
CA ARG A 174 19.93 -7.09 -2.20
C ARG A 174 19.69 -8.26 -3.14
N ASP A 175 18.49 -8.41 -3.68
CA ASP A 175 18.15 -9.46 -4.63
C ASP A 175 18.92 -9.25 -5.95
N ASP A 176 19.01 -8.01 -6.44
CA ASP A 176 19.85 -7.62 -7.58
C ASP A 176 21.34 -7.90 -7.36
N LYS A 177 21.84 -7.75 -6.11
CA LYS A 177 23.22 -8.08 -5.74
C LYS A 177 23.47 -9.56 -5.49
N LYS A 178 22.45 -10.34 -5.13
CA LYS A 178 22.53 -11.81 -4.97
C LYS A 178 22.61 -12.52 -6.31
N VAL A 179 22.12 -11.90 -7.38
CA VAL A 179 22.58 -12.21 -8.72
C VAL A 179 24.04 -11.76 -8.79
N LYS A 180 24.97 -12.61 -8.33
CA LYS A 180 26.39 -12.45 -8.65
C LYS A 180 26.41 -12.27 -10.16
N LYS A 181 26.74 -11.08 -10.66
CA LYS A 181 27.11 -10.94 -12.08
C LYS A 181 28.22 -11.96 -12.29
N PRO A 182 27.99 -13.04 -13.07
CA PRO A 182 29.05 -13.99 -13.31
C PRO A 182 30.20 -13.21 -13.95
N GLY A 183 31.39 -13.22 -13.33
CA GLY A 183 32.60 -12.62 -13.92
C GLY A 183 33.06 -11.25 -13.42
N PHE A 184 32.79 -10.84 -12.16
CA PHE A 184 33.45 -9.63 -11.64
C PHE A 184 34.91 -9.92 -11.27
N TYR A 185 35.84 -9.57 -12.15
CA TYR A 185 37.29 -9.64 -11.88
C TYR A 185 37.74 -8.37 -11.16
N ALA A 186 38.35 -8.52 -9.98
CA ALA A 186 38.94 -7.40 -9.25
C ALA A 186 40.26 -6.97 -9.91
N LEU A 187 40.19 -5.98 -10.79
CA LEU A 187 41.37 -5.35 -11.39
C LEU A 187 41.98 -4.30 -10.46
N THR A 188 43.32 -4.19 -10.46
CA THR A 188 44.03 -3.10 -9.78
C THR A 188 43.67 -1.75 -10.39
N VAL A 189 43.87 -0.65 -9.64
CA VAL A 189 43.55 0.72 -10.11
C VAL A 189 44.24 1.02 -11.44
N LYS A 190 45.54 0.69 -11.55
CA LYS A 190 46.31 0.84 -12.79
C LYS A 190 45.76 0.01 -13.95
N ALA A 191 45.32 -1.22 -13.69
CA ALA A 191 44.75 -2.08 -14.72
C ALA A 191 43.39 -1.55 -15.22
N LYS A 192 42.57 -0.95 -14.33
CA LYS A 192 41.33 -0.29 -14.72
C LYS A 192 41.57 0.94 -15.59
N GLU A 193 42.55 1.78 -15.22
CA GLU A 193 42.92 2.96 -16.01
C GLU A 193 43.45 2.58 -17.40
N ALA A 194 44.26 1.52 -17.47
CA ALA A 194 44.75 0.97 -18.73
C ALA A 194 43.61 0.39 -19.58
N LEU A 195 42.69 -0.37 -18.97
CA LEU A 195 41.53 -0.94 -19.65
C LEU A 195 40.60 0.14 -20.21
N ALA A 196 40.28 1.17 -19.42
CA ALA A 196 39.46 2.31 -19.86
C ALA A 196 40.13 3.11 -21.00
N SER A 197 41.46 3.19 -21.00
CA SER A 197 42.23 3.84 -22.08
C SER A 197 42.23 2.99 -23.35
N LEU A 198 42.35 1.67 -23.22
CA LEU A 198 42.26 0.71 -24.33
C LEU A 198 40.86 0.66 -24.95
N ALA A 199 39.81 0.65 -24.11
CA ALA A 199 38.41 0.71 -24.54
C ALA A 199 38.12 1.96 -25.36
N ARG A 200 38.58 3.12 -24.88
CA ARG A 200 38.47 4.39 -25.62
C ARG A 200 39.22 4.37 -26.95
N LYS A 201 40.45 3.82 -26.97
CA LYS A 201 41.25 3.74 -28.19
C LYS A 201 40.65 2.79 -29.24
N LYS A 202 40.05 1.67 -28.81
CA LYS A 202 39.44 0.66 -29.69
C LYS A 202 37.97 0.93 -30.01
N ASN A 203 37.35 1.91 -29.36
CA ASN A 203 35.91 2.19 -29.44
C ASN A 203 35.04 0.96 -29.13
N LEU A 204 35.42 0.21 -28.09
CA LEU A 204 34.75 -1.00 -27.61
C LEU A 204 34.37 -0.85 -26.13
N SER A 205 33.42 -1.66 -25.66
CA SER A 205 33.16 -1.79 -24.22
C SER A 205 34.34 -2.46 -23.51
N GLU A 206 34.53 -2.12 -22.23
CA GLU A 206 35.58 -2.72 -21.39
C GLU A 206 35.51 -4.25 -21.37
N ASP A 207 34.30 -4.82 -21.35
CA ASP A 207 34.08 -6.27 -21.40
C ASP A 207 34.61 -6.91 -22.70
N LYS A 208 34.36 -6.29 -23.86
CA LYS A 208 34.87 -6.80 -25.15
C LYS A 208 36.38 -6.71 -25.25
N VAL A 209 36.97 -5.66 -24.68
CA VAL A 209 38.43 -5.52 -24.63
C VAL A 209 39.05 -6.59 -23.74
N LEU A 210 38.42 -6.92 -22.60
CA LEU A 210 38.86 -8.02 -21.73
C LEU A 210 38.79 -9.37 -22.46
N GLU A 211 37.70 -9.67 -23.16
CA GLU A 211 37.56 -10.89 -23.95
C GLU A 211 38.66 -11.00 -25.02
N GLU A 212 38.92 -9.93 -25.78
CA GLU A 212 40.00 -9.91 -26.77
C GLU A 212 41.37 -10.16 -26.15
N LEU A 213 41.68 -9.52 -25.03
CA LEU A 213 42.96 -9.67 -24.35
C LEU A 213 43.15 -11.08 -23.78
N ILE A 214 42.10 -11.67 -23.22
CA ILE A 214 42.11 -13.06 -22.72
C ILE A 214 42.33 -14.02 -23.89
N ASN A 215 41.61 -13.85 -24.99
CA ASN A 215 41.76 -14.69 -26.18
C ASN A 215 43.17 -14.56 -26.80
N GLN A 216 43.71 -13.34 -26.87
CA GLN A 216 45.08 -13.11 -27.35
C GLN A 216 46.12 -13.78 -26.46
N ALA A 217 45.98 -13.67 -25.13
CA ALA A 217 46.87 -14.33 -24.19
C ALA A 217 46.77 -15.85 -24.30
N TYR A 218 45.56 -16.39 -24.39
CA TYR A 218 45.32 -17.82 -24.56
C TYR A 218 45.94 -18.37 -25.85
N VAL A 219 45.74 -17.71 -26.99
CA VAL A 219 46.35 -18.12 -28.26
C VAL A 219 47.88 -18.03 -28.22
N LYS A 220 48.43 -17.05 -27.49
CA LYS A 220 49.87 -16.84 -27.41
C LYS A 220 50.58 -17.80 -26.45
N GLU A 221 49.95 -18.13 -25.33
CA GLU A 221 50.58 -18.88 -24.23
C GLU A 221 50.10 -20.33 -24.15
N CYS A 222 48.89 -20.63 -24.62
CA CYS A 222 48.24 -21.94 -24.48
C CYS A 222 48.00 -22.66 -25.81
N ASN A 223 48.53 -22.15 -26.94
CA ASN A 223 48.45 -22.84 -28.23
C ASN A 223 49.81 -23.48 -28.55
N PRO A 224 50.01 -24.78 -28.29
CA PRO A 224 51.24 -25.45 -28.64
C PRO A 224 51.26 -25.68 -30.16
N LEU A 225 52.39 -25.35 -30.79
CA LEU A 225 52.69 -25.71 -32.19
C LEU A 225 52.64 -27.23 -32.47
N THR A 226 52.38 -28.07 -31.46
CA THR A 226 52.42 -29.53 -31.50
C THR A 226 51.11 -30.25 -31.13
N GLY A 227 49.99 -29.55 -30.90
CA GLY A 227 48.67 -30.20 -30.80
C GLY A 227 48.41 -31.08 -29.56
N GLU A 228 49.24 -31.01 -28.52
CA GLU A 228 48.93 -31.60 -27.21
C GLU A 228 48.58 -30.50 -26.20
N PHE A 229 47.32 -30.47 -25.77
CA PHE A 229 46.85 -29.58 -24.72
C PHE A 229 47.25 -30.13 -23.34
N PRO A 230 47.94 -29.36 -22.48
CA PRO A 230 48.07 -29.72 -21.08
C PRO A 230 46.82 -29.23 -20.33
N TYR A 231 45.82 -30.11 -20.25
CA TYR A 231 44.60 -30.02 -19.43
C TYR A 231 43.60 -28.88 -19.71
#